data_AF-A0A6A8AMY3-F1
#
_entry.id   AF-A0A6A8AMY3-F1
#
_cell.length_a   1.000
_cell.length_b   1.000
_cell.length_c   1.000
_cell.angle_alpha   90.00
_cell.angle_beta   90.00
_cell.angle_gamma   90.00
#
_symmetry.space_group_name_H-M   'P 1'
#
loop_
_entity.id
_entity.type
_entity.pdbx_description
1 polymer ?
#
loop_
_entity_poly.entity_id
_entity_poly.type
_entity_poly.pdbx_seq_one_letter_code
_entity_poly.pdbx_strand_id
1 'polypeptide(L)' 'SEQYLMHVDPSNQVLAVTTFGGEYCPWIEGTIMPVVWKRMWGAGKVFYSSLGHVAKDFEVPEVRKIVERGMLWASK' A
#
# COMPACT_ATOMS: atom_id res chain seq x y z
N SER A 1 -2.51 8.31 -10.00
CA SER A 1 -2.75 7.50 -8.80
C SER A 1 -2.43 8.37 -7.59
N GLU A 2 -3.21 8.26 -6.51
CA GLU A 2 -3.09 9.12 -5.32
C GLU A 2 -2.02 8.60 -4.34
N GLN A 3 -1.50 9.49 -3.48
CA GLN A 3 -0.62 9.14 -2.35
C GLN A 3 -1.28 9.59 -1.04
N TYR A 4 -1.20 8.76 0.01
CA TYR A 4 -1.81 9.04 1.30
C TYR A 4 -0.75 9.13 2.40
N LEU A 5 -0.81 10.16 3.24
CA LEU A 5 -0.16 10.16 4.53
C LEU A 5 -1.03 9.36 5.50
N MET A 6 -0.42 8.41 6.22
CA MET A 6 -1.16 7.51 7.08
C MET A 6 -0.48 7.32 8.43
N HIS A 7 -1.29 7.25 9.48
CA HIS A 7 -0.83 6.70 10.75
C HIS A 7 -0.98 5.17 10.66
N VAL A 8 0.15 4.47 10.71
CA VAL A 8 0.20 3.00 10.62
C VAL A 8 1.04 2.41 11.74
N ASP A 9 0.73 1.17 12.11
CA ASP A 9 1.51 0.38 13.07
C ASP A 9 2.89 0.02 12.47
N PRO A 10 4.01 0.41 13.11
CA PRO A 10 5.36 0.11 12.61
C PRO A 10 5.69 -1.39 12.57
N SER A 11 4.94 -2.23 13.28
CA SER A 11 5.15 -3.69 13.28
C SER A 11 4.57 -4.39 12.05
N ASN A 12 3.86 -3.67 11.18
CA ASN A 12 3.35 -4.21 9.93
C ASN A 12 4.48 -4.72 9.04
N GLN A 13 4.27 -5.88 8.38
CA GLN A 13 5.20 -6.34 7.35
C GLN A 13 4.96 -5.54 6.07
N VAL A 14 5.77 -4.51 5.88
CA VAL A 14 5.71 -3.64 4.68
C VAL A 14 6.21 -4.40 3.46
N LEU A 15 5.43 -4.35 2.38
CA LEU A 15 5.73 -4.99 1.09
C LEU A 15 6.09 -3.96 0.01
N ALA A 16 5.53 -2.75 0.11
CA ALA A 16 5.86 -1.63 -0.77
C ALA A 16 5.68 -0.29 -0.05
N VAL A 17 6.53 0.66 -0.41
CA VAL A 17 6.48 2.07 0.02
C VAL A 17 6.40 2.99 -1.18
N THR A 18 5.91 4.20 -0.97
CA THR A 18 6.07 5.31 -1.90
C THR A 18 6.88 6.43 -1.23
N THR A 19 7.47 7.31 -2.03
CA THR A 19 8.16 8.51 -1.54
C THR A 19 7.45 9.73 -2.09
N PHE A 20 7.12 10.68 -1.23
CA PHE A 20 6.50 11.93 -1.64
C PHE A 20 7.52 12.83 -2.35
N GLY A 21 7.16 13.33 -3.54
CA GLY A 21 8.03 14.16 -4.37
C GLY A 21 7.98 15.67 -4.12
N GLY A 22 7.17 16.14 -3.16
CA GLY A 22 7.10 17.57 -2.80
C GLY A 22 6.33 18.49 -3.77
N GLU A 23 5.92 18.01 -4.95
CA GLU A 23 5.26 18.82 -6.00
C GLU A 23 4.03 19.59 -5.51
N TYR A 24 3.15 18.93 -4.74
CA TYR A 24 1.92 19.53 -4.23
C TYR A 24 2.04 20.02 -2.77
N CYS A 25 2.90 19.37 -1.99
CA CYS A 25 3.09 19.61 -0.56
C CYS A 25 4.60 19.57 -0.25
N PRO A 26 5.33 20.69 -0.37
CA PRO A 26 6.79 20.69 -0.25
C PRO A 26 7.29 20.30 1.15
N TRP A 27 6.52 20.56 2.20
CA TRP A 27 6.90 20.24 3.59
C TRP A 27 6.91 18.73 3.91
N ILE A 28 6.42 17.87 3.02
CA ILE A 28 6.49 16.40 3.17
C ILE A 28 7.40 15.72 2.16
N GLU A 29 8.17 16.49 1.38
CA GLU A 29 9.12 15.95 0.40
C GLU A 29 10.06 14.93 1.06
N GLY A 30 10.30 13.81 0.36
CA GLY A 30 11.15 12.72 0.85
C GLY A 30 10.49 11.82 1.90
N THR A 31 9.28 12.12 2.36
CA THR A 31 8.55 11.24 3.27
C THR A 31 8.31 9.89 2.62
N ILE A 32 8.77 8.82 3.27
CA ILE A 32 8.54 7.44 2.84
C ILE A 32 7.32 6.91 3.58
N MET A 33 6.31 6.47 2.84
CA MET A 33 5.05 5.98 3.41
C MET A 33 4.72 4.59 2.87
N PRO A 34 4.39 3.61 3.74
CA PRO A 34 3.95 2.30 3.30
C PRO A 34 2.62 2.40 2.56
N VAL A 35 2.57 1.76 1.39
CA VAL A 35 1.39 1.69 0.52
C VAL A 35 0.84 0.29 0.40
N VAL A 36 1.66 -0.73 0.66
CA VAL A 36 1.22 -2.12 0.74
C VAL A 36 1.89 -2.80 1.93
N TRP A 37 1.11 -3.43 2.79
CA TRP A 37 1.60 -4.17 3.94
C TRP A 37 0.65 -5.30 4.31
N LYS A 38 1.13 -6.23 5.13
CA LYS A 38 0.31 -7.29 5.71
C LYS A 38 0.65 -7.51 7.17
N ARG A 39 -0.29 -8.08 7.92
CA ARG A 39 -0.09 -8.49 9.31
C ARG A 39 -1.02 -9.65 9.68
N MET A 40 -0.69 -10.29 10.79
CA MET A 40 -1.63 -11.15 11.50
C MET A 40 -2.45 -10.31 12.49
N TRP A 41 -3.71 -10.70 12.68
CA TRP A 41 -4.59 -10.23 13.73
C TRP A 41 -5.20 -11.45 14.43
N GLY A 42 -4.54 -11.91 15.49
CA GLY A 42 -4.76 -13.26 16.02
C GLY A 42 -4.50 -14.31 14.93
N ALA A 43 -5.49 -15.16 14.66
CA ALA A 43 -5.45 -16.12 13.56
C ALA A 43 -5.82 -15.52 12.18
N GLY A 44 -6.37 -14.31 12.15
CA GLY A 44 -6.80 -13.64 10.92
C GLY A 44 -5.63 -13.03 10.14
N LYS A 45 -5.73 -13.05 8.81
CA LYS A 45 -4.78 -12.42 7.90
C LYS A 45 -5.31 -11.09 7.39
N VAL A 46 -4.55 -10.02 7.57
CA VAL A 46 -4.88 -8.69 7.08
C VAL A 46 -3.90 -8.28 6.01
N PHE A 47 -4.40 -8.02 4.81
CA PHE A 47 -3.65 -7.42 3.70
C PHE A 47 -4.23 -6.03 3.42
N TYR A 48 -3.36 -5.04 3.30
CA TYR A 48 -3.73 -3.67 2.98
C TYR A 48 -2.96 -3.21 1.74
N SER A 49 -3.67 -2.52 0.85
CA SER A 49 -3.10 -1.81 -0.30
C SER A 49 -3.83 -0.50 -0.48
N SER A 50 -3.08 0.61 -0.54
CA SER A 50 -3.62 1.92 -0.90
C SER A 50 -3.60 2.19 -2.41
N LEU A 51 -3.12 1.24 -3.21
CA LEU A 51 -3.09 1.32 -4.67
C LEU A 51 -4.45 0.94 -5.26
N GLY A 52 -4.82 1.56 -6.38
CA GLY A 52 -6.07 1.26 -7.10
C GLY A 52 -7.16 2.31 -6.88
N HIS A 53 -6.83 3.59 -6.96
CA HIS A 53 -7.80 4.68 -6.82
C HIS A 53 -8.86 4.64 -7.94
N VAL A 54 -8.46 4.20 -9.13
CA VAL A 54 -9.35 3.96 -10.28
C VAL A 54 -9.04 2.62 -10.95
N ALA A 55 -10.01 2.04 -11.68
CA ALA A 55 -9.84 0.77 -12.37
C ALA A 55 -8.63 0.72 -13.33
N LYS A 56 -8.32 1.86 -13.96
CA LYS A 56 -7.17 2.01 -14.85
C LYS A 56 -5.82 1.79 -14.15
N ASP A 57 -5.73 2.03 -12.84
CA ASP A 57 -4.48 1.79 -12.09
C ASP A 57 -4.08 0.31 -12.15
N PHE A 58 -5.04 -0.60 -12.33
CA PHE A 58 -4.74 -2.02 -12.50
C PHE A 58 -4.17 -2.36 -13.88
N GLU A 59 -4.19 -1.46 -14.87
CA GLU A 59 -3.45 -1.67 -16.12
C GLU A 59 -1.94 -1.79 -15.87
N VAL A 60 -1.43 -1.19 -14.78
CA VAL A 60 -0.07 -1.42 -14.28
C VAL A 60 0.04 -2.86 -13.77
N PRO A 61 0.84 -3.74 -14.42
CA PRO A 61 0.88 -5.17 -14.09
C PRO A 61 1.27 -5.47 -12.64
N GLU A 62 2.15 -4.66 -12.06
CA GLU A 62 2.62 -4.79 -10.68
C GLU A 62 1.49 -4.54 -9.68
N VAL A 63 0.66 -3.53 -9.92
CA VAL A 63 -0.50 -3.17 -9.08
C VAL A 63 -1.53 -4.30 -9.11
N ARG A 64 -1.89 -4.79 -10.30
CA ARG A 64 -2.80 -5.93 -10.45
C ARG A 64 -2.26 -7.16 -9.71
N LYS A 65 -1.00 -7.51 -9.97
CA LYS A 65 -0.38 -8.73 -9.43
C LYS A 65 -0.26 -8.70 -7.90
N ILE A 66 0.07 -7.55 -7.30
CA ILE A 66 0.20 -7.47 -5.84
C ILE A 66 -1.17 -7.53 -5.15
N VAL A 67 -2.20 -6.92 -5.72
CA VAL A 67 -3.57 -6.97 -5.18
C VAL A 67 -4.14 -8.38 -5.29
N GLU A 68 -4.01 -9.05 -6.44
CA GLU A 68 -4.41 -10.45 -6.62
C GLU A 68 -3.75 -11.38 -5.60
N ARG A 69 -2.42 -11.28 -5.44
CA ARG A 69 -1.66 -12.09 -4.48
C ARG A 69 -2.03 -11.78 -3.04
N GLY A 70 -2.29 -10.51 -2.72
CA GLY A 70 -2.72 -10.07 -1.40
C GLY A 70 -4.08 -10.64 -1.01
N MET A 71 -5.05 -10.56 -1.93
CA MET A 71 -6.39 -11.14 -1.73
C MET A 71 -6.32 -12.66 -1.52
N LEU A 72 -5.58 -13.38 -2.38
CA LEU A 72 -5.40 -14.82 -2.27
C LEU A 72 -4.66 -15.25 -1.00
N TRP A 73 -3.77 -14.40 -0.46
CA TRP A 73 -3.09 -14.66 0.79
C TRP A 73 -4.02 -14.45 1.98
N ALA A 74 -4.83 -13.38 1.96
CA ALA A 74 -5.75 -13.03 3.04
C ALA A 74 -6.99 -13.93 3.12
N SER A 75 -7.39 -14.57 2.01
CA SER A 75 -8.55 -15.47 1.95
C SER A 75 -8.30 -16.87 2.54
N LYS A 76 -7.06 -17.18 2.93
CA LYS A 76 -6.63 -18.47 3.48
C LYS A 76 -6.34 -18.35 4.96
#